data_AF-A0A7H8MHU7-F1
#
_entry.id   AF-A0A7H8MHU7-F1
#
_cell.length_a   1.000
_cell.length_b   1.000
_cell.length_c   1.000
_cell.angle_alpha   90.00
_cell.angle_beta   90.00
_cell.angle_gamma   90.00
#
_symmetry.space_group_name_H-M   'P 1'
#
loop_
_entity.id
_entity.type
_entity.pdbx_description
1 polymer ?
#
loop_
_entity_poly.entity_id
_entity_poly.type
_entity_poly.pdbx_seq_one_letter_code
_entity_poly.pdbx_strand_id
1 'polypeptide(L)'
;MRRRRAPNATPGPAVPHGPLGGLLQAGLLSASTELTFHQRRANRRGRAVITAEDRLIVDGHASPSPSPSKAAEAITGNVINGWTLWHLPDGRTLDGLRREHQRDDPHN
;
A
#
# COMPACT_ATOMS: atom_id res chain seq x y z
N MET A 1 -3.54 9.73 37.55
CA MET A 1 -2.77 9.08 36.46
C MET A 1 -3.75 8.64 35.37
N ARG A 2 -3.58 9.01 34.10
CA ARG A 2 -4.48 8.57 33.00
C ARG A 2 -3.71 7.72 31.99
N ARG A 3 -3.92 6.40 31.98
CA ARG A 3 -3.46 5.52 30.90
C ARG A 3 -4.28 5.82 29.64
N ARG A 4 -3.67 6.39 28.59
CA ARG A 4 -4.31 6.43 27.26
C ARG A 4 -4.06 5.11 26.55
N ARG A 5 -5.10 4.28 26.56
CA ARG A 5 -5.25 3.01 25.82
C ARG A 5 -4.97 3.25 24.33
N ALA A 6 -4.27 2.31 23.67
CA ALA A 6 -4.06 2.35 22.22
C ALA A 6 -5.41 2.34 21.47
N PRO A 7 -5.50 2.98 20.28
CA PRO A 7 -6.65 2.86 19.42
C PRO A 7 -6.68 1.44 18.84
N ASN A 8 -7.39 0.54 19.52
CA ASN A 8 -7.64 -0.81 19.05
C ASN A 8 -8.75 -0.75 17.97
N ALA A 9 -8.43 -0.12 16.85
CA ALA A 9 -9.24 -0.16 15.65
C ALA A 9 -9.16 -1.59 15.09
N THR A 10 -10.12 -2.42 15.48
CA THR A 10 -10.53 -3.56 14.67
C THR A 10 -11.53 -3.00 13.65
N PRO A 11 -11.17 -2.87 12.36
CA PRO A 11 -12.19 -2.62 11.34
C PRO A 11 -13.16 -3.81 11.33
N GLY A 12 -14.39 -3.59 10.88
CA GLY A 12 -15.21 -4.71 10.41
C GLY A 12 -14.59 -5.34 9.15
N PRO A 13 -15.25 -6.32 8.52
CA PRO A 13 -14.94 -6.71 7.15
C PRO A 13 -15.32 -5.57 6.18
N ALA A 14 -14.57 -4.47 6.24
CA ALA A 14 -14.63 -3.41 5.25
C ALA A 14 -14.16 -4.03 3.93
N VAL A 15 -15.09 -4.23 3.01
CA VAL A 15 -14.77 -4.65 1.64
C VAL A 15 -13.81 -3.60 1.09
N PRO A 16 -12.58 -3.97 0.70
CA PRO A 16 -11.62 -2.99 0.24
C PRO A 16 -12.08 -2.48 -1.13
N HIS A 17 -12.19 -1.16 -1.26
CA HIS A 17 -12.85 -0.46 -2.37
C HIS A 17 -11.92 0.57 -3.02
N GLY A 18 -10.75 0.81 -2.45
CA GLY A 18 -9.69 1.63 -2.97
C GLY A 18 -8.81 0.88 -3.98
N PRO A 19 -7.70 1.51 -4.38
CA PRO A 19 -6.87 1.01 -5.47
C PRO A 19 -6.22 -0.35 -5.22
N LEU A 20 -6.06 -0.79 -3.98
CA LEU A 20 -5.49 -2.10 -3.66
C LEU A 20 -6.55 -3.19 -3.42
N GLY A 21 -7.85 -2.84 -3.39
CA GLY A 21 -8.91 -3.77 -3.01
C GLY A 21 -9.04 -4.99 -3.92
N GLY A 22 -9.03 -4.81 -5.24
CA GLY A 22 -9.01 -5.93 -6.18
C GLY A 22 -7.79 -6.85 -6.01
N LEU A 23 -6.60 -6.27 -5.75
CA LEU A 23 -5.38 -7.06 -5.51
C LEU A 23 -5.43 -7.88 -4.21
N LEU A 24 -6.09 -7.34 -3.17
CA LEU A 24 -6.33 -8.04 -1.90
C LEU A 24 -7.42 -9.12 -2.05
N GLN A 25 -8.48 -8.84 -2.81
CA GLN A 25 -9.58 -9.78 -3.08
C GLN A 25 -9.13 -10.95 -3.96
N ALA A 26 -8.28 -10.70 -4.96
CA ALA A 26 -7.67 -11.72 -5.81
C ALA A 26 -6.55 -12.52 -5.12
N GLY A 27 -6.17 -12.19 -3.88
CA GLY A 27 -5.08 -12.84 -3.14
C GLY A 27 -3.66 -12.57 -3.68
N LEU A 28 -3.52 -11.79 -4.75
CA LEU A 28 -2.24 -11.34 -5.33
C LEU A 28 -1.44 -10.45 -4.36
N LEU A 29 -2.14 -9.85 -3.40
CA LEU A 29 -1.59 -8.99 -2.35
C LEU A 29 -2.21 -9.40 -1.00
N SER A 30 -1.50 -9.16 0.10
CA SER A 30 -2.00 -9.46 1.45
C SER A 30 -1.99 -8.24 2.36
N ALA A 31 -2.93 -8.22 3.31
CA ALA A 31 -2.83 -7.31 4.45
C ALA A 31 -1.56 -7.65 5.27
N SER A 32 -0.96 -6.63 5.88
CA SER A 32 0.34 -6.70 6.58
C SER A 32 1.56 -6.98 5.68
N THR A 33 1.43 -7.02 4.34
CA THR A 33 2.60 -7.06 3.44
C THR A 33 3.39 -5.76 3.56
N GLU A 34 4.69 -5.86 3.88
CA GLU A 34 5.64 -4.76 3.82
C GLU A 34 6.13 -4.56 2.38
N LEU A 35 5.98 -3.33 1.89
CA LEU A 35 6.48 -2.83 0.62
C LEU A 35 7.71 -1.95 0.85
N THR A 36 8.66 -2.00 -0.08
CA THR A 36 9.83 -1.12 -0.10
C THR A 36 9.70 -0.07 -1.20
N PHE A 37 9.96 1.19 -0.86
CA PHE A 37 10.07 2.29 -1.82
C PHE A 37 11.53 2.48 -2.21
N HIS A 38 11.83 2.56 -3.52
CA HIS A 38 13.19 2.81 -3.99
C HIS A 38 13.23 3.76 -5.21
N GLN A 39 13.66 5.00 -4.99
CA GLN A 39 13.80 6.02 -6.04
C GLN A 39 15.27 6.33 -6.31
N ARG A 40 15.94 5.44 -7.06
CA ARG A 40 17.41 5.47 -7.33
C ARG A 40 17.96 6.86 -7.71
N ARG A 41 17.29 7.60 -8.60
CA ARG A 41 17.75 8.93 -9.07
C ARG A 41 17.77 10.02 -7.98
N ALA A 42 16.97 9.87 -6.94
CA ALA A 42 16.89 10.82 -5.82
C ALA A 42 17.57 10.30 -4.54
N ASN A 43 18.15 9.09 -4.59
CA ASN A 43 18.62 8.32 -3.42
C ASN A 43 17.59 8.20 -2.28
N ARG A 44 16.28 8.23 -2.60
CA ARG A 44 15.20 8.13 -1.61
C ARG A 44 14.76 6.69 -1.42
N ARG A 45 14.48 6.35 -0.16
CA ARG A 45 14.00 5.05 0.31
C ARG A 45 12.96 5.26 1.41
N GLY A 46 12.10 4.27 1.61
CA GLY A 46 11.13 4.20 2.69
C GLY A 46 10.40 2.86 2.64
N ARG A 47 9.51 2.61 3.58
CA ARG A 47 8.73 1.37 3.73
C ARG A 47 7.25 1.71 3.81
N ALA A 48 6.38 0.77 3.45
CA ALA A 48 4.96 0.87 3.77
C ALA A 48 4.35 -0.48 4.06
N VAL A 49 3.49 -0.55 5.07
CA VAL A 49 2.72 -1.76 5.39
C VAL A 49 1.28 -1.59 4.87
N ILE A 50 0.79 -2.56 4.11
CA ILE A 50 -0.58 -2.56 3.61
C ILE A 50 -1.54 -2.92 4.75
N THR A 51 -2.62 -2.15 4.92
CA THR A 51 -3.67 -2.46 5.89
C THR A 51 -4.75 -3.35 5.28
N ALA A 52 -5.57 -3.98 6.12
CA ALA A 52 -6.77 -4.69 5.65
C ALA A 52 -7.79 -3.77 4.94
N GLU A 53 -7.72 -2.45 5.17
CA GLU A 53 -8.56 -1.43 4.54
C GLU A 53 -8.00 -0.91 3.19
N ASP A 54 -7.19 -1.66 2.44
CA ASP A 54 -6.52 -1.23 1.19
C ASP A 54 -5.65 0.05 1.26
N ARG A 55 -5.28 0.50 2.47
CA ARG A 55 -4.41 1.67 2.70
C ARG A 55 -2.95 1.26 2.92
N LEU A 56 -2.05 2.24 2.88
CA LEU A 56 -0.62 2.07 3.13
C LEU A 56 -0.14 2.90 4.33
N ILE A 57 0.38 2.25 5.37
CA ILE A 57 1.08 2.90 6.49
C ILE A 57 2.56 3.06 6.12
N VAL A 58 2.94 4.25 5.65
CA VAL A 58 4.33 4.59 5.31
C VAL A 58 5.16 4.78 6.57
N ASP A 59 6.33 4.15 6.66
CA ASP A 59 7.36 4.35 7.70
C ASP A 59 6.84 4.48 9.16
N GLY A 60 5.73 3.80 9.48
CA GLY A 60 5.08 3.85 10.80
C GLY A 60 4.20 5.09 11.07
N HIS A 61 3.95 5.95 10.08
CA HIS A 61 3.08 7.12 10.19
C HIS A 61 1.64 6.74 10.63
N ALA A 62 1.12 7.44 11.65
CA ALA A 62 -0.20 7.18 12.22
C ALA A 62 -1.40 7.48 11.29
N SER A 63 -1.17 8.02 10.09
CA SER A 63 -2.22 8.30 9.09
C SER A 63 -2.04 7.38 7.87
N PRO A 64 -2.94 6.40 7.64
CA PRO A 64 -2.80 5.44 6.56
C PRO A 64 -3.18 6.06 5.20
N SER A 65 -2.25 6.03 4.25
CA SER A 65 -2.39 6.65 2.92
C SER A 65 -3.41 5.89 2.05
N PRO A 66 -4.38 6.57 1.41
CA PRO A 66 -5.45 5.93 0.64
C PRO A 66 -5.06 5.45 -0.76
N SER A 67 -3.81 5.65 -1.20
CA SER A 67 -3.31 5.16 -2.49
C SER A 67 -1.79 5.02 -2.53
N PRO A 68 -1.24 4.17 -3.40
CA PRO A 68 0.21 4.03 -3.59
C PRO A 68 0.90 5.36 -3.93
N SER A 69 0.26 6.23 -4.71
CA SER A 69 0.79 7.55 -5.06
C SER A 69 0.80 8.51 -3.87
N LYS A 70 -0.23 8.50 -3.00
CA LYS A 70 -0.24 9.33 -1.78
C LYS A 70 0.79 8.84 -0.76
N ALA A 71 1.02 7.53 -0.69
CA ALA A 71 2.08 6.93 0.09
C ALA A 71 3.49 7.34 -0.42
N ALA A 72 3.69 7.35 -1.75
CA ALA A 72 4.94 7.80 -2.36
C ALA A 72 5.17 9.33 -2.19
N GLU A 73 4.09 10.12 -2.21
CA GLU A 73 4.13 11.55 -1.91
C GLU A 73 4.59 11.82 -0.47
N ALA A 74 4.18 11.01 0.52
CA ALA A 74 4.61 11.16 1.91
C ALA A 74 6.15 11.04 2.08
N ILE A 75 6.80 10.16 1.31
CA ILE A 75 8.27 10.01 1.29
C ILE A 75 8.94 11.16 0.52
N THR A 76 8.32 11.63 -0.56
CA THR A 76 9.00 12.46 -1.58
C THR A 76 8.62 13.94 -1.58
N GLY A 77 7.62 14.32 -0.79
CA GLY A 77 7.06 15.68 -0.71
C GLY A 77 6.36 16.15 -1.98
N ASN A 78 6.12 15.26 -2.95
CA ASN A 78 5.65 15.59 -4.30
C ASN A 78 4.71 14.51 -4.82
N VAL A 79 3.67 14.90 -5.57
CA VAL A 79 2.76 13.94 -6.22
C VAL A 79 3.53 13.19 -7.31
N ILE A 80 3.72 11.87 -7.13
CA ILE A 80 4.43 11.00 -8.08
C ILE A 80 3.70 9.68 -8.30
N ASN A 81 4.01 8.97 -9.37
CA ASN A 81 3.50 7.62 -9.60
C ASN A 81 4.10 6.63 -8.57
N GLY A 82 3.33 6.28 -7.55
CA GLY A 82 3.77 5.32 -6.53
C GLY A 82 3.78 3.87 -7.01
N TRP A 83 2.92 3.50 -7.96
CA TRP A 83 2.67 2.10 -8.35
C TRP A 83 3.91 1.35 -8.84
N THR A 84 4.82 2.05 -9.52
CA THR A 84 6.08 1.49 -10.04
C THR A 84 7.28 1.67 -9.11
N LEU A 85 7.10 2.36 -7.98
CA LEU A 85 8.16 2.65 -7.00
C LEU A 85 8.05 1.80 -5.73
N TRP A 86 6.84 1.33 -5.42
CA TRP A 86 6.58 0.35 -4.37
C TRP A 86 6.81 -1.08 -4.87
N HIS A 87 7.75 -1.77 -4.23
CA HIS A 87 8.15 -3.14 -4.53
C HIS A 87 7.78 -4.07 -3.37
N LEU A 88 7.24 -5.25 -3.68
CA LEU A 88 7.00 -6.34 -2.75
C LEU A 88 8.32 -7.02 -2.33
N PRO A 89 8.31 -7.87 -1.29
CA PRO A 89 9.48 -8.67 -0.88
C PRO A 89 9.98 -9.65 -1.96
N ASP A 90 9.12 -10.02 -2.92
CA ASP A 90 9.46 -10.85 -4.09
C ASP A 90 10.09 -10.04 -5.26
N GLY A 91 10.22 -8.72 -5.11
CA GLY A 91 10.76 -7.81 -6.12
C GLY A 91 9.76 -7.34 -7.18
N ARG A 92 8.52 -7.84 -7.21
CA ARG A 92 7.46 -7.32 -8.10
C ARG A 92 7.00 -5.93 -7.63
N THR A 93 6.44 -5.14 -8.53
CA THR A 93 5.83 -3.84 -8.19
C THR A 93 4.32 -3.96 -8.08
N LEU A 94 3.67 -3.02 -7.35
CA LEU A 94 2.21 -2.93 -7.33
C LEU A 94 1.62 -2.75 -8.74
N ASP A 95 2.30 -2.02 -9.62
CA ASP A 95 1.93 -1.87 -11.04
C ASP A 95 2.06 -3.19 -11.83
N GLY A 96 2.98 -4.06 -11.42
CA GLY A 96 3.12 -5.43 -11.92
C GLY A 96 1.92 -6.28 -11.53
N LEU A 97 1.56 -6.34 -10.24
CA LEU A 97 0.38 -7.06 -9.76
C LEU A 97 -0.92 -6.54 -10.38
N ARG A 98 -1.04 -5.22 -10.55
CA ARG A 98 -2.19 -4.61 -11.24
C ARG A 98 -2.29 -5.08 -12.69
N ARG A 99 -1.18 -5.18 -13.42
CA ARG A 99 -1.15 -5.78 -14.75
C ARG A 99 -1.35 -7.30 -14.76
N GLU A 100 -1.05 -8.00 -13.66
CA GLU A 100 -1.39 -9.43 -13.46
C GLU A 100 -2.92 -9.57 -13.39
N HIS A 101 -3.55 -8.95 -12.40
CA HIS A 101 -5.02 -8.90 -12.24
C HIS A 101 -5.75 -8.44 -13.52
N GLN A 102 -5.24 -7.42 -14.23
CA GLN A 102 -5.87 -6.91 -15.47
C GLN A 102 -5.71 -7.83 -16.70
N ARG A 103 -4.92 -8.91 -16.61
CA ARG A 103 -4.85 -9.97 -17.63
C ARG A 103 -5.63 -11.21 -17.24
N ASP A 104 -5.72 -11.49 -15.94
CA ASP A 104 -6.36 -12.70 -15.41
C ASP A 104 -7.86 -12.49 -15.08
N ASP A 105 -8.35 -11.24 -15.10
CA ASP A 105 -9.77 -10.88 -14.98
C ASP A 105 -10.45 -10.79 -16.36
N PRO A 106 -11.32 -11.75 -16.73
CA PRO A 106 -11.87 -11.86 -18.09
C PRO A 106 -13.08 -10.94 -18.37
N HIS A 107 -13.40 -10.00 -17.47
CA HIS A 107 -14.58 -9.12 -17.57
C HIS A 107 -14.28 -7.66 -18.00
N ASN A 108 -13.11 -7.39 -18.59
CA ASN A 108 -12.72 -6.07 -19.14
C ASN A 108 -12.46 -6.11 -20.66
#